data_AF-A0A4Y8UTH4-F1
#
_entry.id   AF-A0A4Y8UTH4-F1
#
_cell.length_a   1.000
_cell.length_b   1.000
_cell.length_c   1.000
_cell.angle_alpha   90.00
_cell.angle_beta   90.00
_cell.angle_gamma   90.00
#
_symmetry.space_group_name_H-M   'P 1'
#
loop_
_entity.id
_entity.type
_entity.pdbx_description
1 polymer ?
#
loop_
_entity_poly.entity_id
_entity_poly.type
_entity_poly.pdbx_seq_one_letter_code
_entity_poly.pdbx_strand_id
1 'polypeptide(L)'
;MSGTEFADLDALARLVGQVPARDWSDEHDRLDLYRSALRNGVDDDRLRALLRGEPDDLVVSDVLAEAIYKASPEAGERWLDVAPPSAMDFLKKRLREILLLRGVAGFEDGGTSYVAAVLDGSNWLQIRVAENSPRRDVLMALAKDGRTKRIRNIAANRAATRASRG
;
A
#
# COMPACT_ATOMS: atom_id res chain seq x y z
N MET A 1 20.70 15.93 -0.43
CA MET A 1 19.69 16.94 -0.76
C MET A 1 20.29 18.32 -0.89
N SER A 2 19.69 19.18 -1.71
CA SER A 2 20.04 20.59 -1.90
C SER A 2 19.18 21.52 -1.04
N GLY A 3 19.58 22.79 -0.93
CA GLY A 3 18.80 23.80 -0.19
C GLY A 3 17.40 24.04 -0.77
N THR A 4 17.20 23.84 -2.08
CA THR A 4 15.89 23.95 -2.73
C THR A 4 14.96 22.80 -2.34
N GLU A 5 15.48 21.58 -2.25
CA GLU A 5 14.68 20.41 -1.86
C GLU A 5 14.17 20.54 -0.41
N PHE A 6 14.99 21.07 0.51
CA PHE A 6 14.53 21.36 1.87
C PHE A 6 13.43 22.43 1.89
N ALA A 7 13.52 23.47 1.05
CA ALA A 7 12.48 24.50 0.96
C ALA A 7 11.16 23.93 0.40
N ASP A 8 11.23 22.99 -0.53
CA ASP A 8 10.06 22.30 -1.07
C ASP A 8 9.38 21.40 -0.02
N LEU A 9 10.16 20.71 0.82
CA LEU A 9 9.63 19.96 1.96
C LEU A 9 9.01 20.86 3.02
N ASP A 10 9.61 22.01 3.32
CA ASP A 10 9.00 23.02 4.18
C ASP A 10 7.65 23.52 3.64
N ALA A 11 7.57 23.75 2.33
CA ALA A 11 6.33 24.15 1.68
C ALA A 11 5.27 23.04 1.75
N LEU A 12 5.66 21.78 1.59
CA LEU A 12 4.78 20.62 1.77
C LEU A 12 4.31 20.49 3.23
N ALA A 13 5.22 20.64 4.20
CA ALA A 13 4.91 20.55 5.63
C ALA A 13 3.87 21.59 6.04
N ARG A 14 4.03 22.85 5.60
CA ARG A 14 3.04 23.91 5.82
C ARG A 14 1.70 23.58 5.19
N LEU A 15 1.69 23.03 3.97
CA LEU A 15 0.46 22.64 3.27
C LEU A 15 -0.33 21.59 4.06
N VAL A 16 0.36 20.62 4.67
CA VAL A 16 -0.28 19.55 5.46
C VAL A 16 -0.46 19.91 6.95
N GLY A 17 -0.25 21.18 7.32
CA GLY A 17 -0.46 21.68 8.68
C GLY A 17 0.60 21.23 9.70
N GLN A 18 1.81 20.86 9.26
CA GLN A 18 2.93 20.50 10.13
C GLN A 18 3.90 21.70 10.29
N VAL A 19 3.94 22.31 11.47
CA VAL A 19 4.89 23.39 11.85
C VAL A 19 5.16 23.37 13.37
N PRO A 20 6.39 23.60 13.89
CA PRO A 20 7.71 23.11 13.46
C PRO A 20 8.44 22.25 14.53
N ALA A 21 9.22 21.25 14.08
CA ALA A 21 10.42 20.62 14.70
C ALA A 21 10.80 19.34 13.91
N ARG A 22 11.13 19.47 12.62
CA ARG A 22 11.50 18.34 11.76
C ARG A 22 12.89 18.56 11.18
N ASP A 23 13.65 17.48 11.09
CA ASP A 23 14.96 17.43 10.46
C ASP A 23 14.81 16.74 9.10
N TRP A 24 14.81 17.53 8.02
CA TRP A 24 14.68 16.97 6.68
C TRP A 24 15.88 16.13 6.24
N SER A 25 16.98 16.14 6.98
CA SER A 25 18.06 15.17 6.75
C SER A 25 17.72 13.76 7.27
N ASP A 26 16.75 13.64 8.18
CA ASP A 26 16.24 12.36 8.69
C ASP A 26 15.22 11.74 7.71
N GLU A 27 15.48 10.51 7.27
CA GLU A 27 14.60 9.75 6.39
C GLU A 27 13.20 9.53 6.98
N HIS A 28 13.10 9.38 8.30
CA HIS A 28 11.83 9.13 8.98
C HIS A 28 10.95 10.37 8.99
N ASP A 29 11.54 11.55 9.17
CA ASP A 29 10.83 12.83 9.11
C ASP A 29 10.31 13.11 7.69
N ARG A 30 11.12 12.82 6.66
CA ARG A 30 10.69 12.91 5.26
C ARG A 30 9.57 11.92 4.95
N LEU A 31 9.72 10.66 5.36
CA LEU A 31 8.72 9.62 5.15
C LEU A 31 7.38 9.98 5.82
N ASP A 32 7.41 10.45 7.06
CA ASP A 32 6.23 10.92 7.78
C ASP A 32 5.51 12.05 7.06
N LEU A 33 6.26 13.00 6.52
CA LEU A 33 5.74 14.12 5.76
C LEU A 33 5.04 13.64 4.48
N TYR A 34 5.67 12.79 3.68
CA TYR A 34 5.05 12.24 2.47
C TYR A 34 3.78 11.43 2.78
N ARG A 35 3.80 10.59 3.82
CA ARG A 35 2.61 9.85 4.26
C ARG A 35 1.50 10.81 4.71
N SER A 36 1.85 11.90 5.39
CA SER A 36 0.89 12.94 5.76
C SER A 36 0.28 13.61 4.54
N ALA A 37 1.09 13.93 3.52
CA ALA A 37 0.62 14.51 2.28
C ALA A 37 -0.34 13.58 1.52
N LEU A 38 -0.03 12.29 1.43
CA LEU A 38 -0.95 11.29 0.87
C LEU A 38 -2.27 11.19 1.63
N ARG A 39 -2.26 11.32 2.97
CA ARG A 39 -3.49 11.29 3.79
C ARG A 39 -4.33 12.56 3.63
N ASN A 40 -3.68 13.70 3.43
CA ASN A 40 -4.35 14.99 3.24
C ASN A 40 -4.77 15.25 1.79
N GLY A 41 -4.56 14.30 0.88
CA GLY A 41 -4.98 14.43 -0.52
C GLY A 41 -4.21 15.52 -1.27
N VAL A 42 -2.92 15.71 -0.95
CA VAL A 42 -2.05 16.56 -1.77
C VAL A 42 -1.98 15.98 -3.18
N ASP A 43 -1.99 16.86 -4.17
CA ASP A 43 -1.93 16.51 -5.59
C ASP A 43 -0.83 15.49 -5.93
N ASP A 44 -1.22 14.43 -6.64
CA ASP A 44 -0.35 13.31 -7.01
C ASP A 44 0.84 13.77 -7.86
N ASP A 45 0.62 14.71 -8.80
CA ASP A 45 1.68 15.19 -9.70
C ASP A 45 2.75 15.96 -8.93
N ARG A 46 2.32 16.80 -7.99
CA ARG A 46 3.22 17.49 -7.04
C ARG A 46 4.03 16.50 -6.20
N LEU A 47 3.40 15.46 -5.66
CA LEU A 47 4.11 14.46 -4.85
C LEU A 47 5.10 13.64 -5.68
N ARG A 48 4.71 13.24 -6.91
CA ARG A 48 5.64 12.56 -7.83
C ARG A 48 6.84 13.43 -8.17
N ALA A 49 6.66 14.73 -8.34
CA ALA A 49 7.77 15.65 -8.59
C ALA A 49 8.78 15.70 -7.42
N LEU A 50 8.29 15.75 -6.17
CA LEU A 50 9.13 15.74 -4.98
C LEU A 50 9.89 14.40 -4.83
N LEU A 51 9.20 13.28 -5.04
CA LEU A 51 9.81 11.95 -4.93
C LEU A 51 10.91 11.69 -5.97
N ARG A 52 10.90 12.37 -7.12
CA ARG A 52 12.03 12.31 -8.07
C ARG A 52 13.31 12.95 -7.53
N GLY A 53 13.19 13.89 -6.61
CA GLY A 53 14.30 14.53 -5.92
C GLY A 53 14.66 13.90 -4.57
N GLU A 54 13.90 12.90 -4.12
CA GLU A 54 14.20 12.19 -2.87
C GLU A 54 15.48 11.36 -3.04
N PRO A 55 16.50 11.55 -2.19
CA PRO A 55 17.76 10.82 -2.30
C PRO A 55 17.66 9.35 -1.86
N ASP A 56 16.62 8.99 -1.10
CA ASP A 56 16.50 7.67 -0.49
C ASP A 56 15.46 6.79 -1.22
N ASP A 57 15.96 5.79 -1.94
CA ASP A 57 15.16 4.79 -2.66
C ASP A 57 14.15 4.08 -1.73
N LEU A 58 14.47 3.85 -0.46
CA LEU A 58 13.58 3.19 0.50
C LEU A 58 12.42 4.11 0.88
N VAL A 59 12.70 5.40 1.12
CA VAL A 59 11.65 6.41 1.34
C VAL A 59 10.71 6.47 0.14
N VAL A 60 11.26 6.54 -1.07
CA VAL A 60 10.44 6.54 -2.30
C VAL A 60 9.59 5.28 -2.38
N SER A 61 10.20 4.10 -2.22
CA SER A 61 9.52 2.82 -2.34
C SER A 61 8.37 2.65 -1.34
N ASP A 62 8.57 3.09 -0.09
CA ASP A 62 7.56 3.03 0.96
C ASP A 62 6.37 3.96 0.65
N VAL A 63 6.65 5.18 0.20
CA VAL A 63 5.61 6.14 -0.19
C VAL A 63 4.82 5.62 -1.39
N LEU A 64 5.49 5.08 -2.40
CA LEU A 64 4.84 4.54 -3.59
C LEU A 64 3.98 3.32 -3.28
N ALA A 65 4.43 2.43 -2.40
CA ALA A 65 3.61 1.29 -1.97
C ALA A 65 2.31 1.74 -1.28
N GLU A 66 2.35 2.83 -0.50
CA GLU A 66 1.17 3.43 0.13
C GLU A 66 0.29 4.17 -0.89
N ALA A 67 0.87 4.92 -1.81
CA ALA A 67 0.16 5.64 -2.85
C ALA A 67 -0.60 4.67 -3.78
N ILE A 68 0.08 3.63 -4.28
CA ILE A 68 -0.51 2.57 -5.13
C ILE A 68 -1.64 1.85 -4.39
N TYR A 69 -1.52 1.61 -3.08
CA TYR A 69 -2.60 0.99 -2.29
C TYR A 69 -3.87 1.84 -2.24
N LYS A 70 -3.74 3.17 -2.20
CA LYS A 70 -4.88 4.11 -2.13
C LYS A 70 -5.43 4.48 -3.50
N ALA A 71 -4.60 4.51 -4.54
CA ALA A 71 -4.94 4.94 -5.89
C ALA A 71 -5.91 3.97 -6.62
N SER A 72 -6.67 4.46 -7.60
CA SER A 72 -7.34 3.57 -8.58
C SER A 72 -6.30 2.72 -9.32
N PRO A 73 -6.68 1.61 -9.97
CA PRO A 73 -5.74 0.81 -10.78
C PRO A 73 -4.93 1.66 -11.78
N GLU A 74 -5.64 2.53 -12.50
CA GLU A 74 -5.09 3.40 -13.55
C GLU A 74 -4.15 4.46 -12.97
N ALA A 75 -4.51 5.02 -11.81
CA ALA A 75 -3.65 5.96 -11.11
C ALA A 75 -2.42 5.27 -10.49
N GLY A 76 -2.54 4.00 -10.06
CA GLY A 76 -1.45 3.19 -9.53
C GLY A 76 -0.32 2.97 -10.54
N GLU A 77 -0.63 2.82 -11.83
CA GLU A 77 0.39 2.70 -12.87
C GLU A 77 1.24 3.96 -13.01
N ARG A 78 0.64 5.15 -12.89
CA ARG A 78 1.37 6.44 -12.96
C ARG A 78 2.38 6.62 -11.82
N TRP A 79 2.15 5.98 -10.68
CA TRP A 79 3.10 6.00 -9.57
C TRP A 79 4.36 5.18 -9.85
N LEU A 80 4.33 4.24 -10.80
CA LEU A 80 5.52 3.47 -11.19
C LEU A 80 6.53 4.31 -11.98
N ASP A 81 6.12 5.42 -12.58
CA ASP A 81 7.00 6.30 -13.37
C ASP A 81 8.10 6.98 -12.54
N VAL A 82 7.94 6.99 -11.21
CA VAL A 82 8.90 7.56 -10.26
C VAL A 82 9.55 6.48 -9.38
N ALA A 83 9.29 5.20 -9.67
CA ALA A 83 9.87 4.11 -8.91
C ALA A 83 11.37 3.98 -9.16
N PRO A 84 12.19 3.83 -8.11
CA PRO A 84 13.59 3.52 -8.29
C PRO A 84 13.73 2.12 -8.92
N PRO A 85 14.74 1.90 -9.79
CA PRO A 85 14.93 0.60 -10.45
C PRO A 85 15.02 -0.58 -9.47
N SER A 86 15.61 -0.33 -8.30
CA SER A 86 15.78 -1.28 -7.20
C SER A 86 14.45 -1.81 -6.63
N ALA A 87 13.36 -1.05 -6.72
CA ALA A 87 12.06 -1.38 -6.15
C ALA A 87 10.96 -1.67 -7.20
N MET A 88 11.27 -1.53 -8.49
CA MET A 88 10.31 -1.67 -9.58
C MET A 88 9.54 -3.01 -9.53
N ASP A 89 10.25 -4.12 -9.35
CA ASP A 89 9.63 -5.45 -9.30
C ASP A 89 8.71 -5.63 -8.08
N PHE A 90 9.14 -5.08 -6.93
CA PHE A 90 8.33 -5.06 -5.72
C PHE A 90 7.04 -4.25 -5.91
N LEU A 91 7.13 -3.05 -6.49
CA LEU A 91 5.98 -2.16 -6.71
C LEU A 91 5.02 -2.72 -7.77
N LYS A 92 5.52 -3.30 -8.86
CA LYS A 92 4.70 -4.05 -9.85
C LYS A 92 4.00 -5.24 -9.21
N LYS A 93 4.68 -5.98 -8.34
CA LYS A 93 4.03 -7.05 -7.57
C LYS A 93 2.94 -6.49 -6.67
N ARG A 94 3.21 -5.40 -5.94
CA ARG A 94 2.24 -4.76 -5.06
C ARG A 94 1.00 -4.28 -5.80
N LEU A 95 1.15 -3.64 -6.96
CA LEU A 95 0.04 -3.22 -7.81
C LEU A 95 -0.86 -4.42 -8.19
N ARG A 96 -0.28 -5.53 -8.66
CA ARG A 96 -1.02 -6.77 -8.97
C ARG A 96 -1.75 -7.33 -7.74
N GLU A 97 -1.12 -7.33 -6.58
CA GLU A 97 -1.73 -7.80 -5.33
C GLU A 97 -2.91 -6.92 -4.89
N ILE A 98 -2.86 -5.61 -5.17
CA ILE A 98 -3.98 -4.69 -4.89
C ILE A 98 -5.18 -4.96 -5.79
N LEU A 99 -4.95 -5.22 -7.08
CA LEU A 99 -6.04 -5.62 -8.00
C LEU A 99 -6.71 -6.90 -7.52
N LEU A 100 -5.92 -7.88 -7.12
CA LEU A 100 -6.41 -9.13 -6.54
C LEU A 100 -7.21 -8.89 -5.24
N LEU A 101 -6.71 -8.03 -4.35
CA LEU A 101 -7.42 -7.65 -3.12
C LEU A 101 -8.78 -7.02 -3.41
N ARG A 102 -8.88 -6.17 -4.43
CA ARG A 102 -10.14 -5.52 -4.87
C ARG A 102 -11.12 -6.52 -5.48
N GLY A 103 -10.64 -7.42 -6.34
CA GLY A 103 -11.46 -8.51 -6.88
C GLY A 103 -12.03 -9.40 -5.78
N VAL A 104 -11.20 -9.78 -4.80
CA VAL A 104 -11.65 -10.58 -3.63
C VAL A 104 -12.70 -9.84 -2.80
N ALA A 105 -12.62 -8.51 -2.70
CA ALA A 105 -13.59 -7.70 -1.97
C ALA A 105 -14.96 -7.57 -2.67
N GLY A 106 -15.12 -8.11 -3.89
CA GLY A 106 -16.40 -8.13 -4.61
C GLY A 106 -16.67 -6.87 -5.43
N PHE A 107 -15.64 -6.11 -5.78
CA PHE A 107 -15.79 -4.98 -6.71
C PHE A 107 -15.83 -5.42 -8.18
N GLU A 108 -15.51 -6.69 -8.49
CA GLU A 108 -15.55 -7.27 -9.83
C GLU A 108 -15.94 -8.76 -9.77
N ASP A 109 -16.85 -9.19 -10.65
CA ASP A 109 -17.28 -10.60 -10.78
C ASP A 109 -16.23 -11.39 -11.58
N GLY A 110 -15.15 -11.81 -10.90
CA GLY A 110 -14.20 -12.78 -11.43
C GLY A 110 -14.54 -14.19 -10.95
N GLY A 111 -14.94 -15.06 -11.89
CA GLY A 111 -15.04 -16.50 -11.65
C GLY A 111 -13.75 -17.12 -11.08
N THR A 112 -13.89 -18.29 -10.44
CA THR A 112 -12.86 -19.27 -10.00
C THR A 112 -11.40 -18.95 -10.40
N SER A 113 -10.38 -18.80 -9.54
CA SER A 113 -10.16 -19.12 -8.12
C SER A 113 -9.25 -18.05 -7.50
N TYR A 114 -9.84 -17.02 -6.87
CA TYR A 114 -9.07 -16.08 -6.07
C TYR A 114 -8.30 -16.76 -4.93
N VAL A 115 -8.76 -17.93 -4.48
CA VAL A 115 -8.11 -18.74 -3.44
C VAL A 115 -6.65 -19.05 -3.80
N ALA A 116 -6.41 -19.59 -5.00
CA ALA A 116 -5.06 -19.97 -5.40
C ALA A 116 -4.13 -18.76 -5.51
N ALA A 117 -4.61 -17.68 -6.15
CA ALA A 117 -3.85 -16.45 -6.30
C ALA A 117 -3.53 -15.78 -4.95
N VAL A 118 -4.47 -15.80 -4.00
CA VAL A 118 -4.25 -15.27 -2.64
C VAL A 118 -3.23 -16.12 -1.87
N LEU A 119 -3.28 -17.44 -2.00
CA LEU A 119 -2.33 -18.34 -1.32
C LEU A 119 -0.90 -18.22 -1.85
N ASP A 120 -0.72 -17.97 -3.15
CA ASP A 120 0.59 -17.68 -3.75
C ASP A 120 1.09 -16.24 -3.44
N GLY A 121 0.16 -15.37 -3.04
CA GLY A 121 0.40 -13.99 -2.66
C GLY A 121 1.42 -13.77 -1.54
N SER A 122 1.94 -12.54 -1.45
CA SER A 122 2.82 -12.14 -0.36
C SER A 122 2.13 -12.19 1.02
N ASN A 123 2.94 -12.18 2.08
CA ASN A 123 2.44 -12.04 3.44
C ASN A 123 1.57 -10.78 3.61
N TRP A 124 1.88 -9.69 2.91
CA TRP A 124 1.08 -8.47 2.91
C TRP A 124 -0.31 -8.72 2.34
N LEU A 125 -0.39 -9.32 1.15
CA LEU A 125 -1.68 -9.63 0.50
C LEU A 125 -2.51 -10.56 1.38
N GLN A 126 -1.93 -11.65 1.87
CA GLN A 126 -2.65 -12.62 2.70
C GLN A 126 -3.17 -12.00 4.01
N ILE A 127 -2.39 -11.14 4.67
CA ILE A 127 -2.87 -10.40 5.85
C ILE A 127 -4.04 -9.50 5.47
N ARG A 128 -3.93 -8.71 4.40
CA ARG A 128 -5.01 -7.81 3.96
C ARG A 128 -6.29 -8.55 3.60
N VAL A 129 -6.17 -9.68 2.91
CA VAL A 129 -7.31 -10.54 2.57
C VAL A 129 -7.89 -11.17 3.83
N ALA A 130 -7.07 -11.71 4.74
CA ALA A 130 -7.55 -12.26 6.00
C ALA A 130 -8.34 -11.21 6.80
N GLU A 131 -7.83 -9.98 6.89
CA GLU A 131 -8.42 -8.86 7.63
C GLU A 131 -9.70 -8.30 7.01
N ASN A 132 -9.84 -8.30 5.68
CA ASN A 132 -10.88 -7.52 5.01
C ASN A 132 -11.83 -8.33 4.14
N SER A 133 -11.47 -9.56 3.75
CA SER A 133 -12.25 -10.33 2.78
C SER A 133 -13.71 -10.55 3.22
N PRO A 134 -14.67 -10.37 2.31
CA PRO A 134 -16.04 -10.79 2.49
C PRO A 134 -16.26 -12.28 2.18
N ARG A 135 -15.34 -12.89 1.45
CA ARG A 135 -15.45 -14.22 0.85
C ARG A 135 -15.04 -15.32 1.83
N ARG A 136 -16.00 -16.14 2.27
CA ARG A 136 -15.79 -17.21 3.26
C ARG A 136 -14.89 -18.33 2.74
N ASP A 137 -15.03 -18.72 1.48
CA ASP A 137 -14.16 -19.69 0.79
C ASP A 137 -12.68 -19.28 0.87
N VAL A 138 -12.37 -18.01 0.58
CA VAL A 138 -11.01 -17.45 0.67
C VAL A 138 -10.51 -17.44 2.11
N LEU A 139 -11.33 -17.04 3.08
CA LEU A 139 -10.97 -17.06 4.50
C LEU A 139 -10.71 -18.49 5.00
N MET A 140 -11.50 -19.48 4.58
CA MET A 140 -11.29 -20.88 4.95
C MET A 140 -9.98 -21.43 4.38
N ALA A 141 -9.66 -21.10 3.13
CA ALA A 141 -8.38 -21.48 2.54
C ALA A 141 -7.19 -20.84 3.28
N LEU A 142 -7.25 -19.55 3.59
CA LEU A 142 -6.23 -18.86 4.37
C LEU A 142 -6.10 -19.39 5.80
N ALA A 143 -7.19 -19.85 6.42
CA ALA A 143 -7.15 -20.47 7.75
C ALA A 143 -6.35 -21.78 7.75
N LYS A 144 -6.44 -22.54 6.65
CA LYS A 144 -5.75 -23.82 6.48
C LYS A 144 -4.30 -23.63 6.04
N ASP A 145 -4.10 -22.90 4.94
CA ASP A 145 -2.84 -22.89 4.17
C ASP A 145 -2.16 -21.51 4.17
N GLY A 146 -2.64 -20.55 4.97
CA GLY A 146 -2.03 -19.23 5.09
C GLY A 146 -0.57 -19.29 5.55
N ARG A 147 0.27 -18.40 5.00
CA ARG A 147 1.73 -18.44 5.10
C ARG A 147 2.26 -18.35 6.53
N THR A 148 1.55 -17.65 7.41
CA THR A 148 1.93 -17.48 8.82
C THR A 148 0.82 -17.89 9.76
N LYS A 149 1.18 -18.26 11.00
CA LYS A 149 0.22 -18.55 12.08
C LYS A 149 -0.74 -17.38 12.31
N ARG A 150 -0.25 -16.14 12.24
CA ARG A 150 -1.07 -14.92 12.38
C ARG A 150 -2.15 -14.86 11.31
N ILE A 151 -1.79 -15.07 10.04
CA ILE A 151 -2.74 -15.09 8.92
C ILE A 151 -3.81 -16.16 9.16
N ARG A 152 -3.39 -17.40 9.45
CA ARG A 152 -4.31 -18.52 9.67
C ARG A 152 -5.32 -18.23 10.78
N ASN A 153 -4.86 -17.66 11.89
CA ASN A 153 -5.72 -17.33 13.03
C ASN A 153 -6.73 -16.21 12.70
N ILE A 154 -6.30 -15.12 12.06
CA ILE A 154 -7.20 -14.02 11.65
C ILE A 154 -8.29 -14.56 10.72
N ALA A 155 -7.89 -15.38 9.74
CA ALA A 155 -8.79 -15.94 8.76
C ALA A 155 -9.81 -16.91 9.38
N ALA A 156 -9.38 -17.79 10.29
CA ALA A 156 -10.26 -18.72 11.00
C ALA A 156 -11.34 -17.99 11.82
N ASN A 157 -10.93 -16.98 12.60
CA ASN A 157 -11.85 -16.20 13.44
C ASN A 157 -12.91 -15.47 12.59
N ARG A 158 -12.49 -14.89 11.46
CA ARG A 158 -13.40 -14.18 10.56
C ARG A 158 -14.31 -15.12 9.78
N ALA A 159 -13.82 -16.29 9.36
CA ALA A 159 -14.64 -17.32 8.73
C ALA A 159 -15.76 -17.80 9.67
N ALA A 160 -15.44 -18.03 10.95
CA ALA A 160 -16.43 -18.42 11.96
C ALA A 160 -17.48 -17.33 12.21
N THR A 161 -17.05 -16.07 12.33
CA THR A 161 -17.97 -14.92 12.52
C THR A 161 -18.93 -14.74 11.34
N ARG A 162 -18.52 -15.10 10.12
CA ARG A 162 -19.38 -15.05 8.94
C ARG A 162 -20.32 -16.25 8.86
N ALA A 163 -19.94 -17.40 9.40
CA ALA A 163 -20.77 -18.58 9.47
C ALA A 163 -21.99 -18.39 10.39
N SER A 164 -21.88 -17.56 11.43
CA SER A 164 -22.96 -17.29 12.38
C SER A 164 -23.95 -16.19 11.93
N ARG A 165 -23.70 -15.55 10.78
CA ARG A 165 -24.50 -14.41 10.26
C ARG A 165 -25.28 -14.72 8.98
N GLY A 166 -25.09 -15.90 8.39
CA GLY A 166 -25.86 -16.38 7.24
C GLY A 166 -26.68 -17.59 7.64
#